data_AF-A0A1R0LGA8-F1
#
_entry.id   AF-A0A1R0LGA8-F1
#
_cell.length_a   1.000
_cell.length_b   1.000
_cell.length_c   1.000
_cell.angle_alpha   90.00
_cell.angle_beta   90.00
_cell.angle_gamma   90.00
#
_symmetry.space_group_name_H-M   'P 1'
#
loop_
_entity.id
_entity.type
_entity.pdbx_description
1 polymer ?
#
loop_
_entity_poly.entity_id
_entity_poly.type
_entity_poly.pdbx_seq_one_letter_code
_entity_poly.pdbx_strand_id
1 'polypeptide(L)'
;MAKKSKITKNDRRREIVARYAARRAELKEIIRRPSSSAAERLAAQRELRGQPRDASVTRVRNRDQVDGRPRGYLRAFGLSRVSLREQAHNGFLPGVRRSSW
;
A
#
# COMPACT_ATOMS: atom_id res chain seq x y z
N MET A 1 -14.49 13.71 0.39
CA MET A 1 -13.18 13.88 1.04
C MET A 1 -13.05 13.04 2.31
N ALA A 2 -11.89 12.45 2.54
CA ALA A 2 -11.55 11.76 3.78
C ALA A 2 -11.11 12.74 4.88
N LYS A 3 -11.26 12.35 6.15
CA LYS A 3 -10.73 13.11 7.29
C LYS A 3 -9.20 13.23 7.19
N LYS A 4 -8.63 14.42 7.41
CA LYS A 4 -7.17 14.68 7.42
C LYS A 4 -6.41 13.66 8.29
N SER A 5 -6.90 13.42 9.51
CA SER A 5 -6.32 12.42 10.44
C SER A 5 -6.24 11.01 9.85
N LYS A 6 -7.17 10.62 8.98
CA LYS A 6 -7.15 9.31 8.33
C LYS A 6 -6.12 9.26 7.22
N ILE A 7 -5.88 10.36 6.52
CA ILE A 7 -4.87 10.49 5.45
C ILE A 7 -3.48 10.39 6.08
N THR A 8 -3.18 11.25 7.05
CA THR A 8 -1.92 11.25 7.81
C THR A 8 -1.62 9.87 8.44
N LYS A 9 -2.64 9.19 8.98
CA LYS A 9 -2.47 7.83 9.51
C LYS A 9 -2.03 6.81 8.45
N ASN A 10 -2.50 6.95 7.22
CA ASN A 10 -2.11 6.08 6.11
C ASN A 10 -0.69 6.39 5.62
N ASP A 11 -0.31 7.67 5.60
CA ASP A 11 1.03 8.10 5.20
C ASP A 11 2.09 7.66 6.22
N ARG A 12 1.81 7.82 7.52
CA ARG A 12 2.65 7.23 8.58
C ARG A 12 2.83 5.72 8.42
N ARG A 13 1.79 5.00 7.96
CA ARG A 13 1.93 3.55 7.67
C ARG A 13 2.84 3.30 6.48
N ARG A 14 2.78 4.11 5.42
CA ARG A 14 3.69 3.99 4.26
C ARG A 14 5.14 4.17 4.69
N GLU A 15 5.43 5.16 5.55
CA GLU A 15 6.76 5.40 6.11
C GLU A 15 7.25 4.22 6.96
N ILE A 16 6.41 3.70 7.86
CA ILE A 16 6.75 2.53 8.67
C ILE A 16 6.98 1.30 7.76
N VAL A 17 6.12 1.07 6.78
CA VAL A 17 6.31 -0.04 5.83
C VAL A 17 7.63 0.09 5.09
N ALA A 18 7.98 1.27 4.59
CA ALA A 18 9.24 1.51 3.88
C ALA A 18 10.45 1.20 4.77
N ARG A 19 10.44 1.68 6.02
CA ARG A 19 11.52 1.44 7.00
C ARG A 19 11.75 -0.04 7.31
N TYR A 20 10.69 -0.85 7.38
CA TYR A 20 10.79 -2.27 7.74
C TYR A 20 10.78 -3.22 6.53
N ALA A 21 10.66 -2.70 5.30
CA ALA A 21 10.41 -3.51 4.11
C ALA A 21 11.51 -4.56 3.87
N ALA A 22 12.78 -4.15 3.89
CA ALA A 22 13.93 -5.02 3.65
C ALA A 22 14.00 -6.15 4.70
N ARG A 23 14.05 -5.78 5.99
CA ARG A 23 14.15 -6.77 7.07
C ARG A 23 12.97 -7.75 7.09
N ARG A 24 11.75 -7.27 6.79
CA ARG A 24 10.57 -8.15 6.72
C ARG A 24 10.63 -9.10 5.53
N ALA A 25 11.20 -8.68 4.40
CA ALA A 25 11.38 -9.54 3.24
C ALA A 25 12.37 -10.68 3.57
N GLU A 26 13.50 -10.35 4.19
CA GLU A 26 14.49 -11.34 4.66
C GLU A 26 13.88 -12.36 5.62
N LEU A 27 13.22 -11.90 6.69
CA LEU A 27 12.62 -12.79 7.69
C LEU A 27 11.56 -13.71 7.07
N LYS A 28 10.73 -13.17 6.17
CA LYS A 28 9.74 -13.98 5.46
C LYS A 28 10.39 -14.99 4.54
N GLU A 29 11.51 -14.65 3.92
CA GLU A 29 12.25 -15.58 3.07
C GLU A 29 12.85 -16.74 3.89
N ILE A 30 13.45 -16.45 5.05
CA ILE A 30 13.93 -17.48 5.99
C ILE A 30 12.79 -18.42 6.40
N ILE A 31 11.60 -17.87 6.70
CA ILE A 31 10.43 -18.65 7.08
C ILE A 31 9.91 -19.51 5.92
N ARG A 32 9.88 -18.95 4.69
CA ARG A 32 9.36 -19.61 3.49
C ARG A 32 10.25 -20.74 3.00
N ARG A 33 11.57 -20.60 3.14
CA ARG A 33 12.56 -21.51 2.54
C ARG A 33 12.53 -22.90 3.21
N PRO A 34 12.40 -24.00 2.44
CA PRO A 34 12.42 -25.37 2.98
C PRO A 34 13.77 -25.78 3.59
N SER A 35 14.87 -25.19 3.14
CA SER A 35 16.22 -25.51 3.65
C SER A 35 16.57 -24.84 4.97
N SER A 36 15.77 -23.88 5.46
CA SER A 36 16.01 -23.24 6.76
C SER A 36 15.81 -24.24 7.89
N SER A 37 16.67 -24.21 8.90
CA SER A 37 16.51 -25.05 10.10
C SER A 37 15.28 -24.65 10.91
N ALA A 38 14.78 -25.55 11.75
CA ALA A 38 13.66 -25.25 12.65
C ALA A 38 13.99 -24.09 13.61
N ALA A 39 15.23 -24.02 14.10
CA ALA A 39 15.69 -22.97 14.99
C ALA A 39 15.70 -21.59 14.33
N GLU A 40 16.21 -21.49 13.09
CA GLU A 40 16.20 -20.24 12.31
C GLU A 40 14.79 -19.77 12.00
N ARG A 41 13.89 -20.69 11.63
CA ARG A 41 12.47 -20.36 11.41
C ARG A 41 11.82 -19.82 12.67
N LEU A 42 12.05 -20.45 13.83
CA LEU A 42 11.50 -19.98 15.10
C LEU A 42 12.07 -18.62 15.52
N ALA A 43 13.36 -18.37 15.30
CA ALA A 43 13.98 -17.07 15.54
C ALA A 43 13.38 -15.99 14.62
N ALA A 44 13.27 -16.27 13.33
CA ALA A 44 12.70 -15.34 12.35
C ALA A 44 11.21 -15.03 12.62
N GLN A 45 10.43 -16.04 13.03
CA GLN A 45 9.04 -15.83 13.43
C GLN A 45 8.93 -14.97 14.70
N ARG A 46 9.78 -15.21 15.71
CA ARG A 46 9.81 -14.40 16.94
C ARG A 46 10.12 -12.94 16.63
N GLU A 47 11.15 -12.68 15.82
CA GLU A 47 11.49 -11.32 15.40
C GLU A 47 10.36 -10.66 14.60
N LEU A 48 9.81 -11.36 13.61
CA LEU A 48 8.73 -10.83 12.76
C LEU A 48 7.48 -10.47 13.57
N ARG A 49 7.17 -11.24 14.63
CA ARG A 49 6.06 -10.98 15.56
C ARG A 49 6.34 -9.82 16.50
N GLY A 50 7.59 -9.57 16.87
CA GLY A 50 8.00 -8.44 17.70
C GLY A 50 7.94 -7.08 16.99
N GLN A 51 7.91 -7.06 15.66
CA GLN A 51 7.85 -5.82 14.89
C GLN A 51 6.47 -5.12 14.95
N PRO A 52 6.40 -3.80 14.73
CA PRO A 52 5.15 -3.07 14.74
C PRO A 52 4.12 -3.62 13.73
N ARG A 53 2.85 -3.74 14.15
CA ARG A 53 1.78 -4.25 13.27
C ARG A 53 1.63 -3.42 11.99
N ASP A 54 1.80 -2.10 12.10
CA ASP A 54 1.68 -1.17 10.97
C ASP A 54 2.84 -1.28 9.96
N ALA A 55 3.90 -2.05 10.25
CA ALA A 55 4.95 -2.41 9.28
C ALA A 55 4.48 -3.41 8.21
N SER A 56 3.29 -3.98 8.35
CA SER A 56 2.71 -4.84 7.30
C SER A 56 2.09 -4.01 6.17
N VAL A 57 2.59 -4.20 4.95
CA VAL A 57 2.08 -3.54 3.72
C VAL A 57 0.57 -3.73 3.52
N THR A 58 0.01 -4.85 3.96
CA THR A 58 -1.43 -5.15 3.87
C THR A 58 -2.33 -4.15 4.58
N ARG A 59 -1.78 -3.33 5.50
CA ARG A 59 -2.52 -2.32 6.26
C ARG A 59 -2.52 -0.94 5.62
N VAL A 60 -1.68 -0.73 4.61
CA VAL A 60 -1.71 0.47 3.78
C VAL A 60 -2.91 0.36 2.85
N ARG A 61 -3.71 1.43 2.79
CA ARG A 61 -4.86 1.51 1.89
C ARG A 61 -4.54 2.46 0.76
N ASN A 62 -4.82 2.04 -0.48
CA ASN A 62 -4.80 2.96 -1.60
C ASN A 62 -5.93 3.97 -1.46
N ARG A 63 -5.58 5.24 -1.59
CA ARG A 63 -6.47 6.38 -1.44
C ARG A 63 -6.22 7.33 -2.58
N ASP A 64 -7.28 7.99 -3.00
CA ASP A 64 -7.20 9.11 -3.93
C ASP A 64 -6.17 10.14 -3.44
N GLN A 65 -5.31 10.60 -4.36
CA GLN A 65 -4.30 11.63 -4.07
C GLN A 65 -4.91 13.01 -3.85
N VAL A 66 -6.10 13.27 -4.41
CA VAL A 66 -6.76 14.59 -4.27
C VAL A 66 -7.57 14.66 -2.98
N ASP A 67 -8.50 13.73 -2.79
CA ASP A 67 -9.53 13.84 -1.76
C ASP A 67 -9.41 12.78 -0.64
N GLY A 68 -8.48 11.84 -0.79
CA GLY A 68 -8.23 10.75 0.17
C GLY A 68 -9.26 9.62 0.17
N ARG A 69 -10.19 9.56 -0.80
CA ARG A 69 -11.24 8.52 -0.88
C ARG A 69 -10.62 7.11 -0.92
N PRO A 70 -11.02 6.19 -0.02
CA PRO A 70 -10.38 4.87 0.11
C PRO A 70 -10.99 3.76 -0.77
N ARG A 71 -11.90 4.12 -1.69
CA ARG A 71 -12.72 3.20 -2.50
C ARG A 71 -12.77 3.65 -3.95
N GLY A 72 -12.92 2.70 -4.86
CA GLY A 72 -12.94 2.97 -6.30
C GLY A 72 -11.62 3.57 -6.80
N TYR A 73 -10.50 3.15 -6.20
CA TYR A 73 -9.16 3.62 -6.55
C TYR A 73 -8.64 2.90 -7.79
N LEU A 74 -8.17 3.65 -8.77
CA LEU A 74 -7.60 3.13 -10.00
C LEU A 74 -6.09 3.29 -9.95
N ARG A 75 -5.36 2.15 -9.88
CA ARG A 75 -3.91 2.14 -9.66
C ARG A 75 -3.12 2.84 -10.76
N ALA A 76 -3.58 2.74 -12.01
CA ALA A 76 -2.93 3.37 -13.16
C ALA A 76 -2.89 4.91 -13.05
N PHE A 77 -3.88 5.52 -12.38
CA PHE A 77 -4.00 6.97 -12.28
C PHE A 77 -3.72 7.51 -10.88
N GLY A 78 -3.80 6.68 -9.84
CA GLY A 78 -3.66 7.13 -8.46
C GLY A 78 -4.91 7.84 -7.90
N LEU A 79 -6.03 7.79 -8.61
CA LEU A 79 -7.23 8.56 -8.31
C LEU A 79 -8.42 7.66 -7.99
N SER A 80 -9.43 8.21 -7.32
CA SER A 80 -10.74 7.58 -7.26
C SER A 80 -11.49 7.73 -8.58
N ARG A 81 -12.50 6.89 -8.81
CA ARG A 81 -13.38 6.97 -10.00
C ARG A 81 -14.04 8.33 -10.21
N VAL A 82 -14.24 9.12 -9.14
CA VAL A 82 -14.88 10.44 -9.22
C VAL A 82 -13.88 11.47 -9.74
N SER A 83 -12.73 11.59 -9.08
CA SER A 83 -11.65 12.49 -9.49
C SER A 83 -11.06 12.10 -10.84
N LEU A 84 -11.01 10.81 -11.18
CA LEU A 84 -10.63 10.38 -12.53
C LEU A 84 -11.60 10.94 -13.57
N ARG A 85 -12.92 10.79 -13.37
CA ARG A 85 -13.92 11.26 -14.33
C ARG A 85 -13.84 12.77 -14.51
N GLU A 86 -13.68 13.51 -13.42
CA GLU A 86 -13.53 14.96 -13.44
C GLU A 86 -12.26 15.39 -14.19
N GLN A 87 -11.10 14.80 -13.88
CA GLN A 87 -9.85 15.10 -14.57
C GLN A 87 -9.87 14.69 -16.04
N ALA A 88 -10.51 13.57 -16.38
CA ALA A 88 -10.70 13.15 -17.77
C ALA A 88 -11.58 14.14 -18.54
N HIS A 89 -12.66 14.63 -17.91
CA HIS A 89 -13.57 15.59 -18.54
C HIS A 89 -12.90 16.95 -18.76
N ASN A 90 -12.03 17.36 -17.83
CA ASN A 90 -11.24 18.59 -17.92
C ASN A 90 -10.02 18.46 -18.85
N GLY A 91 -9.74 17.28 -19.42
CA GLY A 91 -8.60 17.06 -20.30
C GLY A 91 -7.23 17.00 -19.61
N PHE A 92 -7.18 16.83 -18.28
CA PHE A 92 -5.91 16.75 -17.53
C PHE A 92 -5.22 15.39 -17.63
N LEU A 93 -5.88 14.38 -18.21
CA LEU A 93 -5.33 13.04 -18.35
C LEU A 93 -4.89 12.78 -19.81
N PRO A 94 -3.59 12.69 -20.08
CA PRO A 94 -3.08 12.48 -21.44
C PRO A 94 -3.60 11.18 -22.06
N GLY A 95 -4.10 11.27 -23.30
CA GLY A 95 -4.57 10.10 -24.05
C GLY A 95 -5.88 9.47 -23.56
N VAL A 96 -6.53 10.04 -22.54
CA VAL A 96 -7.81 9.53 -22.02
C VAL A 96 -8.97 10.15 -22.80
N ARG A 97 -9.74 9.31 -23.49
CA ARG A 97 -10.96 9.68 -24.20
C ARG A 97 -12.06 8.66 -23.96
N ARG A 98 -13.32 9.03 -24.23
CA ARG A 98 -14.43 8.08 -24.24
C ARG A 98 -14.22 7.08 -25.39
N SER A 99 -14.24 5.79 -25.08
CA SER A 99 -14.15 4.71 -26.07
C SER A 99 -15.54 4.24 -26.51
N SER A 100 -15.66 3.90 -27.79
CA SER A 100 -16.77 3.14 -28.38
C SER A 100 -16.18 2.01 -29.21
N TRP A 101 -16.75 0.81 -29.13
CA TRP A 101 -16.39 -0.35 -29.93
C TRP A 101 -17.67 -1.03 -30.42
#